data_AF-A0A2V2ZYS8-F1
#
_entry.id   AF-A0A2V2ZYS8-F1
#
_cell.length_a   1.000
_cell.length_b   1.000
_cell.length_c   1.000
_cell.angle_alpha   90.00
_cell.angle_beta   90.00
_cell.angle_gamma   90.00
#
_symmetry.space_group_name_H-M   'P 1'
#
loop_
_entity.id
_entity.type
_entity.pdbx_description
1 polymer ?
#
loop_
_entity_poly.entity_id
_entity_poly.type
_entity_poly.pdbx_seq_one_letter_code
_entity_poly.pdbx_strand_id
1 'polypeptide(L)'
;MSNTFSKIRNAIGLFTSIDFDQLSAISQKVDLPKLMHNFSKLDDKQLSGLMKMLDPEKKKKELPAIDGDFYDIYHTLTPEQREIQLKVRAFMEKEVKPLVNHYWLRDEFPFELIPKFQKLDICGVTYEGYGCPGMPFLMEGVIAMEMARVDASIATFFGVQSGLAMGSIYICGSEEQKQKWLPQMQKFEKIGAFGLTEPEVGSGAAGGLTVTCKKHRKAGF
;
A
#
# COMPACT_ATOMS: atom_id res chain seq x y z
N MET A 1 -45.74 -21.31 -49.39
CA MET A 1 -44.51 -22.00 -49.85
C MET A 1 -43.22 -21.17 -49.75
N SER A 2 -43.27 -19.85 -49.51
CA SER A 2 -42.06 -19.00 -49.36
C SER A 2 -41.26 -19.24 -48.06
N ASN A 3 -41.89 -19.79 -47.03
CA ASN A 3 -41.30 -19.92 -45.68
C ASN A 3 -40.32 -21.11 -45.55
N THR A 4 -40.47 -22.16 -46.37
CA THR A 4 -39.65 -23.39 -46.27
C THR A 4 -38.30 -23.22 -46.98
N PHE A 5 -38.31 -22.62 -48.17
CA PHE A 5 -37.08 -22.33 -48.93
C PHE A 5 -36.17 -21.34 -48.20
N SER A 6 -36.74 -20.32 -47.54
CA SER A 6 -35.99 -19.36 -46.73
C SER A 6 -35.29 -20.02 -45.54
N LYS A 7 -35.99 -20.93 -44.83
CA LYS A 7 -35.41 -21.69 -43.71
C LYS A 7 -34.27 -22.62 -44.15
N ILE A 8 -34.42 -23.31 -45.29
CA ILE A 8 -33.37 -24.18 -45.84
C ILE A 8 -32.14 -23.36 -46.23
N ARG A 9 -32.33 -22.21 -46.89
CA ARG A 9 -31.23 -21.31 -47.26
C ARG A 9 -30.48 -20.77 -46.04
N ASN A 10 -31.21 -20.39 -44.99
CA ASN A 10 -30.61 -19.93 -43.73
C ASN A 10 -29.87 -21.06 -42.99
N ALA A 11 -30.40 -22.29 -43.01
CA ALA A 11 -29.74 -23.45 -42.42
C ALA A 11 -28.43 -23.80 -43.15
N ILE A 12 -28.43 -23.75 -44.49
CA ILE A 12 -27.22 -23.96 -45.29
C ILE A 12 -26.19 -22.85 -45.00
N GLY A 13 -26.63 -21.59 -44.94
CA GLY A 13 -25.77 -20.45 -44.60
C GLY A 13 -25.11 -20.59 -43.22
N LEU A 14 -25.89 -20.97 -42.20
CA LEU A 14 -25.37 -21.24 -40.85
C LEU A 14 -24.36 -22.38 -40.85
N PHE A 15 -24.66 -23.49 -41.55
CA PHE A 15 -23.76 -24.64 -41.64
C PHE A 15 -22.42 -24.30 -42.30
N THR A 16 -22.44 -23.41 -43.30
CA THR A 16 -21.21 -22.94 -43.96
C THR A 16 -20.39 -21.94 -43.14
N SER A 17 -20.99 -21.27 -42.15
CA SER A 17 -20.31 -20.29 -41.31
C SER A 17 -19.74 -20.85 -39.99
N ILE A 18 -20.07 -22.10 -39.65
CA ILE A 18 -19.61 -22.73 -38.42
C ILE A 18 -18.21 -23.31 -38.64
N ASP A 19 -17.27 -22.89 -37.81
CA ASP A 19 -15.97 -23.55 -37.66
C ASP A 19 -16.18 -24.82 -36.81
N PHE A 20 -16.10 -25.98 -37.47
CA PHE A 20 -16.34 -27.27 -36.83
C PHE A 20 -15.23 -27.69 -35.86
N ASP A 21 -13.99 -27.19 -36.04
CA ASP A 21 -12.89 -27.48 -35.14
C ASP A 21 -13.09 -26.74 -33.81
N GLN A 22 -13.50 -25.46 -33.87
CA GLN A 22 -13.89 -24.70 -32.69
C GLN A 22 -15.12 -25.28 -32.00
N LEU A 23 -16.13 -25.68 -32.77
CA LEU A 23 -17.34 -26.30 -32.22
C LEU A 23 -17.02 -27.61 -31.49
N SER A 24 -16.13 -28.43 -32.06
CA SER A 24 -15.67 -29.67 -31.43
C SER A 24 -14.86 -29.42 -30.15
N ALA A 25 -14.04 -28.37 -30.11
CA ALA A 25 -13.29 -28.00 -28.90
C ALA A 25 -14.21 -27.56 -27.76
N ILE A 26 -15.32 -26.88 -28.08
CA ILE A 26 -16.32 -26.46 -27.10
C ILE A 26 -17.18 -27.65 -26.64
N SER A 27 -17.59 -28.55 -27.54
CA SER A 27 -18.44 -29.69 -27.20
C SER A 27 -17.79 -30.66 -26.22
N GLN A 28 -16.45 -30.75 -26.20
CA GLN A 28 -15.70 -31.54 -25.23
C GLN A 28 -15.75 -30.96 -23.81
N LYS A 29 -16.04 -29.66 -23.66
CA LYS A 29 -16.02 -28.95 -22.37
C LYS A 29 -17.42 -28.63 -21.86
N VAL A 30 -18.43 -28.57 -22.75
CA VAL A 30 -19.77 -28.09 -22.42
C VAL A 30 -20.85 -28.86 -23.19
N ASP A 31 -21.97 -29.12 -22.54
CA ASP A 31 -23.18 -29.67 -23.18
C ASP A 31 -23.82 -28.62 -24.11
N LEU A 32 -23.57 -28.75 -25.41
CA LEU A 32 -24.06 -27.82 -26.44
C LEU A 32 -25.59 -27.73 -26.50
N PRO A 33 -26.36 -28.84 -26.54
CA PRO A 33 -27.82 -28.78 -26.47
C PRO A 33 -28.35 -28.01 -25.26
N LYS A 34 -27.80 -28.27 -24.07
CA LYS A 34 -28.20 -27.58 -22.84
C LYS A 34 -27.83 -26.10 -22.87
N LEU A 35 -26.66 -25.76 -23.43
CA LEU A 35 -26.22 -24.38 -23.60
C LEU A 35 -27.14 -23.60 -24.56
N MET A 36 -27.45 -24.18 -25.73
CA MET A 36 -28.37 -23.56 -26.70
C MET A 36 -29.77 -23.37 -26.11
N HIS A 37 -30.26 -24.35 -25.36
CA HIS A 37 -31.54 -24.23 -24.64
C HIS A 37 -31.52 -23.10 -23.62
N ASN A 38 -30.44 -22.97 -22.83
CA ASN A 38 -30.32 -21.89 -21.86
C ASN A 38 -30.24 -20.51 -22.53
N PHE A 39 -29.51 -20.38 -23.64
CA PHE A 39 -29.42 -19.13 -24.39
C PHE A 39 -30.76 -18.73 -25.01
N SER A 40 -31.55 -19.70 -25.49
CA SER A 40 -32.89 -19.44 -26.05
C SER A 40 -33.91 -18.92 -25.04
N LYS A 41 -33.63 -19.05 -23.73
CA LYS A 41 -34.50 -18.55 -22.65
C LYS A 41 -34.13 -17.15 -22.17
N LEU A 42 -32.99 -16.61 -22.62
CA LEU A 42 -32.56 -15.25 -22.27
C LEU A 42 -33.33 -14.24 -23.12
N ASP A 43 -33.68 -13.12 -22.51
CA ASP A 43 -34.17 -11.97 -23.26
C ASP A 43 -33.03 -11.22 -23.97
N ASP A 44 -33.37 -10.30 -24.87
CA ASP A 44 -32.39 -9.55 -25.67
C ASP A 44 -31.40 -8.75 -24.81
N LYS A 45 -31.83 -8.24 -23.64
CA LYS A 45 -30.96 -7.47 -22.73
C LYS A 45 -29.96 -8.39 -22.04
N GLN A 46 -30.42 -9.55 -21.57
CA GLN A 46 -29.60 -10.56 -20.93
C GLN A 46 -28.58 -11.14 -21.91
N LEU A 47 -29.00 -11.46 -23.14
CA LEU A 47 -28.13 -11.96 -24.19
C LEU A 47 -27.08 -10.92 -24.59
N SER A 48 -27.48 -9.65 -24.77
CA SER A 48 -26.54 -8.55 -25.05
C SER A 48 -25.53 -8.34 -23.92
N GLY A 49 -25.97 -8.42 -22.66
CA GLY A 49 -25.09 -8.33 -21.48
C GLY A 49 -24.06 -9.47 -21.43
N LEU A 50 -24.50 -10.70 -21.70
CA LEU A 50 -23.63 -11.88 -21.76
C LEU A 50 -22.60 -11.78 -22.89
N MET A 51 -23.02 -11.39 -24.09
CA MET A 51 -22.11 -11.16 -25.22
C MET A 51 -21.07 -10.08 -24.90
N LYS A 52 -21.47 -8.98 -24.27
CA LYS A 52 -20.56 -7.92 -23.79
C LYS A 52 -19.61 -8.36 -22.67
N MET A 53 -19.88 -9.48 -22.01
CA MET A 53 -19.01 -10.05 -20.97
C MET A 53 -18.03 -11.07 -21.56
N LEU A 54 -18.46 -11.78 -22.60
CA LEU A 54 -17.66 -12.78 -23.31
C LEU A 54 -16.73 -12.18 -24.36
N ASP A 55 -16.92 -10.91 -24.74
CA ASP A 55 -16.08 -10.18 -25.69
C ASP A 55 -14.64 -10.01 -25.14
N PRO A 56 -13.65 -10.72 -25.70
CA PRO A 56 -12.27 -10.64 -25.25
C PRO A 56 -11.57 -9.34 -25.66
N GLU A 57 -12.12 -8.62 -26.66
CA GLU A 57 -11.59 -7.33 -27.15
C GLU A 57 -12.05 -6.14 -26.31
N LYS A 58 -12.94 -6.37 -25.34
CA LYS A 58 -13.39 -5.34 -24.42
C LYS A 58 -12.26 -4.95 -23.47
N LYS A 59 -11.49 -3.94 -23.88
CA LYS A 59 -10.47 -3.30 -23.05
C LYS A 59 -11.07 -2.98 -21.68
N LYS A 60 -10.45 -3.52 -20.63
CA LYS A 60 -10.79 -3.19 -19.25
C LYS A 60 -10.70 -1.67 -19.14
N LYS A 61 -11.79 -1.01 -18.73
CA LYS A 61 -11.80 0.44 -18.60
C LYS A 61 -10.75 0.82 -17.57
N GLU A 62 -9.63 1.38 -18.02
CA GLU A 62 -8.64 1.97 -17.14
C GLU A 62 -9.25 3.22 -16.55
N LEU A 63 -9.37 3.23 -15.23
CA LEU A 63 -9.76 4.43 -14.50
C LEU A 63 -8.58 5.40 -14.50
N PRO A 64 -8.82 6.72 -14.52
CA PRO A 64 -7.74 7.67 -14.32
C PRO A 64 -7.06 7.40 -12.97
N ALA A 65 -5.79 7.79 -12.88
CA ALA A 65 -5.10 7.77 -11.60
C ALA A 65 -5.89 8.59 -10.57
N ILE A 66 -5.99 8.08 -9.35
CA ILE A 66 -6.61 8.83 -8.25
C ILE A 66 -5.69 10.00 -7.95
N ASP A 67 -6.20 11.21 -8.17
CA ASP A 67 -5.55 12.43 -7.73
C ASP A 67 -5.99 12.75 -6.30
N GLY A 68 -5.08 12.49 -5.35
CA GLY A 68 -5.28 12.78 -3.94
C GLY A 68 -4.87 14.20 -3.54
N ASP A 69 -4.25 14.97 -4.44
CA ASP A 69 -3.74 16.31 -4.17
C ASP A 69 -4.55 17.39 -4.91
N PHE A 70 -5.84 17.47 -4.61
CA PHE A 70 -6.76 18.35 -5.33
C PHE A 70 -6.41 19.85 -5.27
N TYR A 71 -5.68 20.27 -4.24
CA TYR A 71 -5.24 21.66 -4.05
C TYR A 71 -3.79 21.89 -4.44
N ASP A 72 -3.16 20.92 -5.12
CA ASP A 72 -1.77 21.02 -5.57
C ASP A 72 -0.81 21.40 -4.44
N ILE A 73 -1.04 20.88 -3.22
CA ILE A 73 -0.23 21.20 -2.04
C ILE A 73 1.24 20.86 -2.30
N TYR A 74 1.53 19.83 -3.10
CA TYR A 74 2.90 19.48 -3.42
C TYR A 74 3.61 20.50 -4.31
N HIS A 75 2.88 21.37 -5.03
CA HIS A 75 3.49 22.47 -5.79
C HIS A 75 4.06 23.57 -4.89
N THR A 76 3.67 23.59 -3.61
CA THR A 76 4.22 24.54 -2.62
C THR A 76 5.56 24.08 -2.05
N LEU A 77 5.97 22.83 -2.31
CA LEU A 77 7.25 22.30 -1.89
C LEU A 77 8.41 22.89 -2.71
N THR A 78 9.56 23.08 -2.08
CA THR A 78 10.78 23.39 -2.82
C THR A 78 11.20 22.21 -3.71
N PRO A 79 12.05 22.42 -4.74
CA PRO A 79 12.51 21.33 -5.60
C PRO A 79 13.15 20.16 -4.82
N GLU A 80 13.95 20.46 -3.80
CA GLU A 80 14.59 19.46 -2.94
C GLU A 80 13.56 18.68 -2.09
N GLN A 81 12.59 19.38 -1.50
CA GLN A 81 11.50 18.76 -0.75
C GLN A 81 10.65 17.85 -1.64
N ARG A 82 10.37 18.29 -2.87
CA ARG A 82 9.63 17.52 -3.87
C ARG A 82 10.41 16.28 -4.31
N GLU A 83 11.73 16.38 -4.45
CA GLU A 83 12.58 15.24 -4.76
C GLU A 83 12.51 14.16 -3.67
N ILE A 84 12.63 14.55 -2.39
CA ILE A 84 12.51 13.61 -1.26
C ILE A 84 11.11 12.99 -1.23
N GLN A 85 10.06 13.79 -1.38
CA GLN A 85 8.69 13.30 -1.42
C GLN A 85 8.48 12.26 -2.54
N LEU A 86 8.98 12.52 -3.75
CA LEU A 86 8.89 11.58 -4.87
C LEU A 86 9.76 10.33 -4.66
N LYS A 87 10.93 10.48 -4.02
CA LYS A 87 11.80 9.36 -3.62
C LYS A 87 11.08 8.40 -2.68
N VAL A 88 10.39 8.94 -1.66
CA VAL A 88 9.58 8.14 -0.71
C VAL A 88 8.39 7.50 -1.42
N ARG A 89 7.66 8.23 -2.26
CA ARG A 89 6.54 7.68 -3.04
C ARG A 89 7.00 6.47 -3.86
N ALA A 90 8.08 6.63 -4.61
CA ALA A 90 8.62 5.57 -5.46
C ALA A 90 9.09 4.36 -4.65
N PHE A 91 9.73 4.59 -3.50
CA PHE A 91 10.13 3.54 -2.58
C PHE A 91 8.91 2.74 -2.08
N MET A 92 7.89 3.44 -1.57
CA MET A 92 6.69 2.79 -1.04
C MET A 92 5.95 1.99 -2.12
N GLU A 93 5.86 2.50 -3.35
CA GLU A 93 5.20 1.78 -4.45
C GLU A 93 5.99 0.58 -4.96
N LYS A 94 7.33 0.67 -5.02
CA LYS A 94 8.17 -0.38 -5.60
C LYS A 94 8.55 -1.46 -4.59
N GLU A 95 8.89 -1.06 -3.38
CA GLU A 95 9.46 -1.96 -2.37
C GLU A 95 8.42 -2.45 -1.36
N VAL A 96 7.45 -1.60 -1.01
CA VAL A 96 6.52 -1.86 0.10
C VAL A 96 5.19 -2.44 -0.40
N LYS A 97 4.55 -1.77 -1.37
CA LYS A 97 3.24 -2.16 -1.93
C LYS A 97 3.14 -3.63 -2.36
N PRO A 98 4.16 -4.25 -2.99
CA PRO A 98 4.07 -5.67 -3.39
C PRO A 98 4.05 -6.65 -2.21
N LEU A 99 4.52 -6.23 -1.03
CA LEU A 99 4.73 -7.10 0.13
C LEU A 99 3.65 -6.95 1.20
N VAL A 100 3.21 -5.72 1.47
CA VAL A 100 2.45 -5.39 2.70
C VAL A 100 1.18 -6.20 2.90
N ASN A 101 0.40 -6.49 1.85
CA ASN A 101 -0.82 -7.28 2.01
C ASN A 101 -0.55 -8.70 2.52
N HIS A 102 0.56 -9.32 2.11
CA HIS A 102 0.94 -10.66 2.57
C HIS A 102 1.32 -10.68 4.06
N TYR A 103 1.97 -9.62 4.53
CA TYR A 103 2.34 -9.48 5.94
C TYR A 103 1.15 -9.06 6.81
N TRP A 104 0.33 -8.13 6.31
CA TRP A 104 -0.88 -7.68 6.98
C TRP A 104 -1.83 -8.84 7.29
N LEU A 105 -2.07 -9.74 6.32
CA LEU A 105 -2.95 -10.90 6.50
C LEU A 105 -2.45 -11.93 7.51
N ARG A 106 -1.20 -11.82 7.96
CA ARG A 106 -0.54 -12.77 8.87
C ARG A 106 -0.12 -12.14 10.19
N ASP A 107 -0.44 -10.86 10.40
CA ASP A 107 0.01 -10.09 11.57
C ASP A 107 1.54 -10.11 11.76
N GLU A 108 2.30 -10.13 10.65
CA GLU A 108 3.76 -10.18 10.65
C GLU A 108 4.39 -8.85 10.22
N PHE A 109 5.63 -8.61 10.64
CA PHE A 109 6.40 -7.45 10.19
C PHE A 109 7.39 -7.81 9.05
N PRO A 110 7.44 -7.05 7.96
CA PRO A 110 8.38 -7.28 6.85
C PRO A 110 9.80 -6.79 7.19
N PHE A 111 10.54 -7.56 7.99
CA PHE A 111 11.93 -7.23 8.38
C PHE A 111 12.88 -7.01 7.19
N GLU A 112 12.57 -7.58 6.03
CA GLU A 112 13.31 -7.37 4.77
C GLU A 112 13.27 -5.91 4.27
N LEU A 113 12.34 -5.08 4.77
CA LEU A 113 12.29 -3.66 4.46
C LEU A 113 13.32 -2.84 5.24
N ILE A 114 13.83 -3.32 6.38
CA ILE A 114 14.74 -2.53 7.25
C ILE A 114 16.01 -2.10 6.51
N PRO A 115 16.75 -2.99 5.81
CA PRO A 115 17.93 -2.58 5.05
C PRO A 115 17.59 -1.64 3.88
N LYS A 116 16.35 -1.70 3.37
CA LYS A 116 15.90 -0.80 2.30
C LYS A 116 15.59 0.59 2.85
N PHE A 117 15.01 0.69 4.05
CA PHE A 117 14.84 1.96 4.77
C PHE A 117 16.17 2.62 5.11
N GLN A 118 17.17 1.85 5.53
CA GLN A 118 18.53 2.35 5.74
C GLN A 118 19.09 3.02 4.47
N LYS A 119 18.91 2.41 3.29
CA LYS A 119 19.34 2.97 2.00
C LYS A 119 18.51 4.18 1.56
N LEU A 120 17.27 4.30 2.03
CA LEU A 120 16.42 5.44 1.73
C LEU A 120 16.95 6.73 2.38
N ASP A 121 17.60 6.58 3.54
CA ASP A 121 18.38 7.62 4.22
C ASP A 121 17.58 8.88 4.58
N ILE A 122 16.41 8.68 5.19
CA ILE A 122 15.47 9.76 5.57
C ILE A 122 15.03 9.70 7.03
N CYS A 123 15.49 8.73 7.83
CA CYS A 123 15.07 8.61 9.23
C CYS A 123 15.58 9.79 10.05
N GLY A 124 14.75 10.34 10.94
CA GLY A 124 15.09 11.58 11.64
C GLY A 124 15.18 12.78 10.71
N VAL A 125 14.33 12.85 9.68
CA VAL A 125 14.41 13.84 8.59
C VAL A 125 14.56 15.27 9.09
N THR A 126 14.00 15.59 10.25
CA THR A 126 13.95 16.94 10.82
C THR A 126 15.14 17.30 11.70
N TYR A 127 15.99 16.35 12.03
CA TYR A 127 17.07 16.54 13.00
C TYR A 127 18.35 17.03 12.34
N GLU A 128 19.05 17.92 13.01
CA GLU A 128 20.36 18.43 12.58
C GLU A 128 21.49 17.63 13.23
N GLY A 129 22.53 17.31 12.45
CA GLY A 129 23.66 16.50 12.91
C GLY A 129 23.33 15.00 13.00
N TYR A 130 24.20 14.22 13.63
CA TYR A 130 24.03 12.76 13.86
C TYR A 130 23.80 11.91 12.59
N GLY A 131 24.13 12.43 11.41
CA GLY A 131 23.83 11.80 10.12
C GLY A 131 22.38 12.00 9.65
N CYS A 132 21.62 12.89 10.28
CA CYS A 132 20.24 13.19 9.93
C CYS A 132 20.15 14.27 8.82
N PRO A 133 19.07 14.29 8.02
CA PRO A 133 18.93 15.20 6.87
C PRO A 133 18.78 16.70 7.16
N GLY A 134 18.33 17.11 8.36
CA GLY A 134 18.16 18.54 8.70
C GLY A 134 17.07 19.28 7.92
N MET A 135 15.97 18.62 7.58
CA MET A 135 14.85 19.20 6.83
C MET A 135 13.82 19.91 7.73
N PRO A 136 12.99 20.82 7.19
CA PRO A 136 11.88 21.41 7.96
C PRO A 136 10.88 20.36 8.45
N PHE A 137 10.24 20.60 9.59
CA PHE A 137 9.19 19.72 10.16
C PHE A 137 8.04 19.39 9.22
N LEU A 138 7.76 20.27 8.25
CA LEU A 138 6.82 20.00 7.16
C LEU A 138 7.11 18.65 6.47
N MET A 139 8.38 18.32 6.28
CA MET A 139 8.78 17.09 5.58
C MET A 139 8.46 15.82 6.35
N GLU A 140 8.44 15.83 7.68
CA GLU A 140 7.98 14.67 8.46
C GLU A 140 6.52 14.33 8.11
N GLY A 141 5.67 15.35 8.01
CA GLY A 141 4.25 15.19 7.63
C GLY A 141 4.09 14.73 6.18
N VAL A 142 4.83 15.31 5.24
CA VAL A 142 4.80 14.91 3.82
C VAL A 142 5.24 13.45 3.64
N ILE A 143 6.32 13.05 4.31
CA ILE A 143 6.81 11.68 4.26
C ILE A 143 5.79 10.72 4.88
N ALA A 144 5.20 11.07 6.03
CA ALA A 144 4.15 10.27 6.65
C ALA A 144 2.94 10.08 5.73
N MET A 145 2.51 11.12 5.00
CA MET A 145 1.43 11.02 4.01
C MET A 145 1.77 10.03 2.88
N GLU A 146 2.99 10.10 2.32
CA GLU A 146 3.41 9.19 1.25
C GLU A 146 3.50 7.74 1.72
N MET A 147 3.96 7.51 2.96
CA MET A 147 4.01 6.17 3.53
C MET A 147 2.60 5.63 3.81
N ALA A 148 1.76 6.41 4.48
CA ALA A 148 0.41 6.00 4.87
C ALA A 148 -0.52 5.77 3.66
N ARG A 149 -0.25 6.42 2.51
CA ARG A 149 -0.95 6.15 1.25
C ARG A 149 -0.81 4.69 0.79
N VAL A 150 0.28 4.02 1.16
CA VAL A 150 0.54 2.63 0.79
C VAL A 150 0.23 1.68 1.95
N ASP A 151 0.74 1.95 3.15
CA ASP A 151 0.50 1.11 4.32
C ASP A 151 0.66 1.88 5.64
N ALA A 152 -0.34 1.79 6.50
CA ALA A 152 -0.35 2.49 7.78
C ALA A 152 0.62 1.89 8.80
N SER A 153 0.82 0.56 8.81
CA SER A 153 1.72 -0.11 9.75
C SER A 153 3.18 0.29 9.50
N ILE A 154 3.58 0.38 8.23
CA ILE A 154 4.91 0.84 7.83
C ILE A 154 5.10 2.34 8.15
N ALA A 155 4.08 3.17 7.92
CA ALA A 155 4.12 4.58 8.32
C ALA A 155 4.27 4.72 9.85
N THR A 156 3.57 3.91 10.64
CA THR A 156 3.69 3.88 12.10
C THR A 156 5.07 3.42 12.54
N PHE A 157 5.63 2.35 11.96
CA PHE A 157 6.98 1.89 12.27
C PHE A 157 8.01 3.01 12.09
N PHE A 158 7.96 3.69 10.93
CA PHE A 158 8.86 4.82 10.66
C PHE A 158 8.62 5.98 11.62
N GLY A 159 7.37 6.36 11.87
CA GLY A 159 7.02 7.47 12.76
C GLY A 159 7.39 7.22 14.22
N VAL A 160 7.30 5.98 14.70
CA VAL A 160 7.76 5.60 16.05
C VAL A 160 9.29 5.70 16.12
N GLN A 161 10.00 5.18 15.12
CA GLN A 161 11.46 5.24 15.09
C GLN A 161 11.97 6.70 15.02
N SER A 162 11.52 7.44 14.01
CA SER A 162 11.93 8.82 13.72
C SER A 162 11.35 9.80 14.74
N GLY A 163 10.03 9.89 14.83
CA GLY A 163 9.35 10.92 15.61
C GLY A 163 9.36 10.69 17.12
N LEU A 164 9.13 9.46 17.58
CA LEU A 164 8.99 9.19 19.02
C LEU A 164 10.31 8.78 19.68
N ALA A 165 10.95 7.72 19.20
CA ALA A 165 12.14 7.16 19.85
C ALA A 165 13.37 8.05 19.62
N MET A 166 13.71 8.38 18.37
CA MET A 166 14.78 9.33 18.09
C MET A 166 14.42 10.72 18.60
N GLY A 167 13.19 11.20 18.40
CA GLY A 167 12.74 12.51 18.90
C GLY A 167 12.88 12.70 20.40
N SER A 168 12.55 11.69 21.21
CA SER A 168 12.75 11.73 22.66
C SER A 168 14.21 11.89 23.04
N ILE A 169 15.13 11.19 22.35
CA ILE A 169 16.57 11.30 22.59
C ILE A 169 17.10 12.65 22.09
N TYR A 170 16.66 13.09 20.91
CA TYR A 170 17.10 14.35 20.30
C TYR A 170 16.72 15.57 21.16
N ILE A 171 15.48 15.59 21.67
CA ILE A 171 14.96 16.72 22.44
C ILE A 171 15.41 16.66 23.90
N CYS A 172 15.34 15.48 24.54
CA CYS A 172 15.49 15.35 25.99
C CYS A 172 16.80 14.68 26.44
N GLY A 173 17.53 14.05 25.52
CA GLY A 173 18.77 13.32 25.84
C GLY A 173 19.96 14.24 26.10
N SER A 174 20.94 13.74 26.84
CA SER A 174 22.26 14.37 26.92
C SER A 174 23.01 14.23 25.59
N GLU A 175 24.01 15.09 25.33
CA GLU A 175 24.84 14.97 24.13
C GLU A 175 25.54 13.61 24.02
N GLU A 176 25.96 13.02 25.14
CA GLU A 176 26.50 11.65 25.17
C GLU A 176 25.46 10.63 24.69
N GLN A 177 24.20 10.73 25.14
CA GLN A 177 23.12 9.85 24.69
C GLN A 177 22.81 10.05 23.21
N LYS A 178 22.77 11.29 22.73
CA LYS A 178 22.51 11.60 21.32
C LYS A 178 23.59 11.04 20.40
N GLN A 179 24.87 11.30 20.70
CA GLN A 179 26.01 10.79 19.93
C GLN A 179 26.06 9.26 19.94
N LYS A 180 25.70 8.63 21.07
CA LYS A 180 25.67 7.18 21.18
C LYS A 180 24.56 6.55 20.33
N TRP A 181 23.34 7.09 20.38
CA TRP A 181 22.15 6.40 19.87
C TRP A 181 21.69 6.89 18.50
N LEU A 182 21.62 8.21 18.27
CA LEU A 182 20.99 8.76 17.07
C LEU A 182 21.66 8.30 15.77
N PRO A 183 23.00 8.25 15.63
CA PRO A 183 23.61 7.77 14.39
C PRO A 183 23.29 6.31 14.06
N GLN A 184 23.14 5.45 15.07
CA GLN A 184 22.77 4.04 14.87
C GLN A 184 21.27 3.89 14.57
N MET A 185 20.43 4.72 15.19
CA MET A 185 18.98 4.71 14.97
C MET A 185 18.59 5.25 13.60
N GLN A 186 19.27 6.30 13.14
CA GLN A 186 19.11 6.89 11.82
C GLN A 186 19.34 5.84 10.72
N LYS A 187 20.32 4.95 10.93
CA LYS A 187 20.65 3.84 10.03
C LYS A 187 19.81 2.58 10.22
N PHE A 188 18.83 2.60 11.13
CA PHE A 188 18.06 1.42 11.55
C PHE A 188 18.90 0.25 12.10
N GLU A 189 20.15 0.49 12.52
CA GLU A 189 20.98 -0.50 13.23
C GLU A 189 20.47 -0.72 14.66
N LYS A 190 19.77 0.29 15.20
CA LYS A 190 19.02 0.23 16.44
C LYS A 190 17.59 0.69 16.21
N ILE A 191 16.64 -0.19 16.50
CA ILE A 191 15.21 0.10 16.42
C ILE A 191 14.73 0.46 17.83
N GLY A 192 14.08 1.61 17.95
CA GLY A 192 13.49 2.11 19.18
C GLY A 192 12.00 1.84 19.26
N ALA A 193 11.48 1.95 20.47
CA ALA A 193 10.06 1.95 20.77
C ALA A 193 9.77 3.04 21.80
N PHE A 194 8.50 3.43 21.92
CA PHE A 194 8.07 4.47 22.86
C PHE A 194 7.01 3.90 23.79
N GLY A 195 7.42 3.60 25.03
CA GLY A 195 6.53 3.07 26.06
C GLY A 195 5.94 4.20 26.89
N LEU A 196 4.68 4.54 26.63
CA LEU A 196 3.91 5.51 27.42
C LEU A 196 2.58 4.92 27.89
N THR A 197 1.82 4.32 26.98
CA THR A 197 0.53 3.70 27.29
C THR A 197 0.71 2.47 28.19
N GLU A 198 -0.15 2.39 29.21
CA GLU A 198 -0.24 1.28 30.15
C GLU A 198 -1.62 0.61 30.02
N PRO A 199 -1.83 -0.62 30.56
CA PRO A 199 -3.12 -1.31 30.49
C PRO A 199 -4.30 -0.45 30.99
N GLU A 200 -4.08 0.33 32.06
CA GLU A 200 -5.11 1.16 32.69
C GLU A 200 -4.97 2.66 32.35
N VAL A 201 -3.96 3.06 31.56
CA VAL A 201 -3.67 4.47 31.26
C VAL A 201 -3.36 4.69 29.78
N GLY A 202 -4.35 5.20 29.05
CA GLY A 202 -4.23 5.69 27.67
C GLY A 202 -4.35 7.21 27.59
N SER A 203 -5.54 7.72 27.26
CA SER A 203 -5.82 9.17 27.12
C SER A 203 -5.48 9.99 28.37
N GLY A 204 -5.49 9.35 29.55
CA GLY A 204 -5.20 9.97 30.84
C GLY A 204 -3.72 10.08 31.20
N ALA A 205 -2.77 9.77 30.30
CA ALA A 205 -1.34 9.72 30.61
C ALA A 205 -0.79 11.01 31.26
N ALA A 206 -1.32 12.18 30.89
CA ALA A 206 -0.94 13.46 31.50
C ALA A 206 -1.36 13.59 32.98
N GLY A 207 -2.35 12.80 33.42
CA GLY A 207 -2.80 12.73 34.82
C GLY A 207 -1.93 11.83 35.71
N GLY A 208 -0.96 11.12 35.13
CA GLY A 208 -0.05 10.22 35.85
C GLY A 208 0.02 8.83 35.21
N LEU A 209 1.14 8.15 35.44
CA LEU A 209 1.41 6.77 35.04
C LEU A 209 1.55 5.89 36.29
N THR A 210 1.33 4.59 36.17
CA THR A 210 1.49 3.62 37.26
C THR A 210 2.93 3.09 37.35
N VAL A 211 3.69 3.11 36.26
CA VAL A 211 5.13 2.79 36.26
C VAL A 211 5.88 3.83 37.08
N THR A 212 6.67 3.36 38.05
CA THR A 212 7.49 4.22 38.92
C THR A 212 8.99 3.94 38.72
N CYS A 213 9.81 4.96 38.92
CA CYS A 213 11.28 4.85 38.92
C CYS A 213 11.83 5.32 40.26
N LYS A 214 12.51 4.43 41.00
CA LYS A 214 13.08 4.73 42.31
C LYS A 214 14.60 4.89 42.20
N LYS A 215 15.11 6.06 42.59
CA LYS A 215 16.56 6.28 42.71
C LYS A 215 17.12 5.41 43.84
N HIS A 216 17.97 4.45 43.50
CA HIS A 216 18.80 3.75 44.47
C HIS A 216 20.09 4.56 44.70
N ARG A 217 20.29 5.09 45.90
CA ARG A 217 21.59 5.64 46.30
C ARG A 217 22.52 4.46 46.58
N LYS A 218 23.63 4.34 45.86
CA LYS A 218 24.75 3.50 46.32
C LYS A 218 25.25 4.12 47.63
N ALA A 219 25.28 3.33 48.71
CA ALA A 219 25.93 3.74 49.94
C ALA A 219 27.45 3.84 49.68
N GLY A 220 28.06 5.00 49.94
CA GLY A 220 29.52 5.13 49.96
C GLY A 220 30.19 6.15 49.03
N PHE A 221 29.49 7.20 48.56
CA PHE A 221 30.14 8.44 48.10
C PHE A 221 29.53 9.63 48.84
#